data_AF-A0A661MXC2-F1
#
_entry.id   AF-A0A661MXC2-F1
#
_cell.length_a   1.000
_cell.length_b   1.000
_cell.length_c   1.000
_cell.angle_alpha   90.00
_cell.angle_beta   90.00
_cell.angle_gamma   90.00
#
_symmetry.space_group_name_H-M   'P 1'
#
loop_
_entity.id
_entity.type
_entity.pdbx_description
1 polymer ?
#
loop_
_entity_poly.entity_id
_entity_poly.type
_entity_poly.pdbx_seq_one_letter_code
_entity_poly.pdbx_strand_id
1 'polypeptide(L)'
;MKCLSLVTAFALVGLLSSCNSLDLPPAPNVQPVLDAFEKPTATVTGPIMEAVADEIAQIRDDIEDSDFFDEILKVIIEVQAEIDDATDEDGNLDIGGGVTFPTPNGGVSIEFICAGWDDLSPTVPDPAKNGTVNLTMRLAGGTIAPLIWGAIDDCRFPVEIGPLRSEDSYDGKIAVHLGTFVSSSQNLHELPITFISDGTIGIDGREIRIKQSFRVTFKIDDEGNADLDGLAILVELDETRSFVYLFEGDLTQGIRDASGTFACNLEERQCTGFSW
;
A
#
# COMPACT_ATOMS: atom_id res chain seq x y z
N MET A 1 -19.51 8.06 -16.58
CA MET A 1 -18.66 6.85 -16.56
C MET A 1 -17.88 6.79 -17.86
N LYS A 2 -16.67 7.36 -17.85
CA LYS A 2 -15.72 7.24 -18.95
C LYS A 2 -14.79 6.09 -18.54
N CYS A 3 -14.80 5.00 -19.30
CA CYS A 3 -13.73 4.00 -19.21
C CYS A 3 -12.44 4.69 -19.64
N LEU A 4 -11.53 4.94 -18.68
CA LEU A 4 -10.17 5.34 -18.98
C LEU A 4 -9.41 4.06 -19.34
N SER A 5 -9.13 3.90 -20.63
CA SER A 5 -8.22 2.88 -21.14
C SER A 5 -6.80 3.37 -20.89
N LEU A 6 -6.22 3.06 -19.72
CA LEU A 6 -4.79 3.23 -19.50
C LEU A 6 -4.06 2.18 -20.33
N VAL A 7 -3.26 2.61 -21.30
CA VAL A 7 -2.28 1.75 -21.95
C VAL A 7 -1.03 1.80 -21.08
N THR A 8 -1.04 1.04 -19.99
CA THR A 8 0.13 0.86 -19.12
C THR A 8 1.12 -0.03 -19.86
N ALA A 9 2.28 0.52 -20.23
CA ALA A 9 3.35 -0.27 -20.83
C ALA A 9 4.09 -1.03 -19.73
N PHE A 10 3.57 -2.19 -19.34
CA PHE A 10 4.32 -3.13 -18.51
C PHE A 10 5.49 -3.69 -19.32
N ALA A 11 6.70 -3.28 -18.97
CA ALA A 11 7.88 -4.01 -19.38
C ALA A 11 8.12 -5.12 -18.35
N LEU A 12 7.43 -6.26 -18.49
CA LEU A 12 7.76 -7.46 -17.74
C LEU A 12 9.10 -8.00 -18.28
N VAL A 13 10.21 -7.45 -17.79
CA VAL A 13 11.55 -7.90 -18.15
C VAL A 13 11.82 -9.19 -17.37
N GLY A 14 11.33 -10.31 -17.89
CA GLY A 14 11.67 -11.66 -17.44
C GLY A 14 13.13 -11.99 -17.74
N LEU A 15 14.07 -11.44 -16.98
CA LEU A 15 15.49 -11.83 -17.01
C LEU A 15 15.69 -13.16 -16.27
N LEU A 16 15.21 -14.26 -16.84
CA LEU A 16 15.65 -15.60 -16.41
C LEU A 16 16.99 -15.93 -17.08
N SER A 17 18.04 -15.26 -16.61
CA SER A 17 19.41 -15.68 -16.88
C SER A 17 19.74 -16.93 -16.03
N SER A 18 20.32 -17.92 -16.70
CA SER A 18 20.82 -19.15 -16.10
C SER A 18 21.69 -18.91 -14.85
N CYS A 19 21.34 -19.54 -13.72
CA CYS A 19 22.22 -19.81 -12.57
C CYS A 19 23.06 -18.64 -11.99
N ASN A 20 22.61 -17.38 -12.13
CA ASN A 20 23.03 -16.32 -11.22
C ASN A 20 21.84 -16.07 -10.30
N SER A 21 22.05 -16.09 -8.98
CA SER A 21 21.04 -15.66 -8.03
C SER A 21 20.47 -14.33 -8.52
N LEU A 22 19.17 -14.27 -8.78
CA LEU A 22 18.49 -13.01 -9.01
C LEU A 22 18.83 -12.14 -7.80
N ASP A 23 19.65 -11.11 -7.98
CA ASP A 23 20.12 -10.23 -6.91
C ASP A 23 18.97 -9.30 -6.56
N LEU A 24 17.94 -9.89 -5.93
CA LEU A 24 16.78 -9.15 -5.46
C LEU A 24 17.25 -8.23 -4.33
N PRO A 25 16.76 -6.98 -4.30
CA PRO A 25 17.03 -6.12 -3.16
C PRO A 25 16.57 -6.81 -1.88
N PRO A 26 17.33 -6.72 -0.77
CA PRO A 26 16.96 -7.39 0.46
C PRO A 26 15.61 -6.88 0.95
N ALA A 27 14.72 -7.80 1.32
CA ALA A 27 13.44 -7.44 1.91
C ALA A 27 13.64 -6.69 3.24
N PRO A 28 12.87 -5.62 3.51
CA PRO A 28 12.92 -4.93 4.78
C PRO A 28 12.40 -5.84 5.91
N ASN A 29 12.92 -5.66 7.12
CA ASN A 29 12.38 -6.32 8.30
C ASN A 29 11.11 -5.60 8.76
N VAL A 30 9.95 -6.12 8.36
CA VAL A 30 8.63 -5.57 8.74
C VAL A 30 8.08 -6.12 10.05
N GLN A 31 8.69 -7.17 10.61
CA GLN A 31 8.14 -7.86 11.79
C GLN A 31 7.91 -6.93 12.99
N PRO A 32 8.79 -5.97 13.34
CA PRO A 32 8.54 -5.06 14.45
C PRO A 32 7.27 -4.23 14.28
N VAL A 33 6.97 -3.81 13.05
CA VAL A 33 5.75 -3.05 12.73
C VAL A 33 4.51 -3.94 12.87
N LEU A 34 4.58 -5.16 12.33
CA LEU A 34 3.49 -6.13 12.44
C LEU A 34 3.20 -6.48 13.90
N ASP A 35 4.24 -6.74 14.69
CA ASP A 35 4.13 -7.02 16.13
C ASP A 35 3.51 -5.82 16.88
N ALA A 36 3.88 -4.59 16.51
CA ALA A 36 3.34 -3.38 17.12
C ALA A 36 1.85 -3.16 16.82
N PHE A 37 1.38 -3.56 15.63
CA PHE A 37 -0.05 -3.60 15.35
C PHE A 37 -0.75 -4.63 16.25
N GLU A 38 -0.25 -5.87 16.30
CA GLU A 38 -0.94 -6.96 17.01
C GLU A 38 -0.87 -6.85 18.53
N LYS A 39 0.21 -6.29 19.06
CA LYS A 39 0.45 -6.14 20.50
C LYS A 39 1.08 -4.79 20.81
N PRO A 40 0.28 -3.71 20.83
CA PRO A 40 0.80 -2.40 21.17
C PRO A 40 1.28 -2.34 22.62
N THR A 41 2.25 -1.48 22.89
CA THR A 41 3.02 -1.47 24.15
C THR A 41 2.83 -0.19 24.97
N ALA A 42 2.33 0.89 24.38
CA ALA A 42 2.01 2.11 25.08
C ALA A 42 0.68 1.97 25.83
N THR A 43 0.57 2.56 27.02
CA THR A 43 -0.73 2.88 27.63
C THR A 43 -1.02 4.34 27.31
N VAL A 44 -2.11 4.58 26.58
CA VAL A 44 -2.46 5.91 26.10
C VAL A 44 -3.04 6.73 27.25
N THR A 45 -2.61 7.98 27.32
CA THR A 45 -3.04 8.95 28.34
C THR A 45 -3.46 10.24 27.64
N GLY A 46 -4.21 11.10 28.35
CA GLY A 46 -4.60 12.42 27.83
C GLY A 46 -3.42 13.23 27.27
N PRO A 47 -2.28 13.35 27.97
CA PRO A 47 -1.10 14.04 27.45
C PRO A 47 -0.49 13.43 26.18
N ILE A 48 -0.58 12.10 26.01
CA ILE A 48 -0.13 11.45 24.78
C ILE A 48 -1.04 11.90 23.64
N MET A 49 -2.36 11.77 23.81
CA MET A 49 -3.32 12.17 22.78
C MET A 49 -3.25 13.67 22.47
N GLU A 50 -3.05 14.53 23.46
CA GLU A 50 -2.86 15.97 23.24
C GLU A 50 -1.64 16.26 22.34
N ALA A 51 -0.61 15.41 22.37
CA ALA A 51 0.59 15.59 21.56
C ALA A 51 0.45 15.07 20.13
N VAL A 52 -0.34 14.01 19.90
CA VAL A 52 -0.37 13.30 18.60
C VAL A 52 -1.73 13.34 17.88
N ALA A 53 -2.80 13.85 18.51
CA ALA A 53 -4.14 13.86 17.91
C ALA A 53 -4.20 14.59 16.57
N ASP A 54 -3.61 15.79 16.51
CA ASP A 54 -3.64 16.61 15.30
C ASP A 54 -2.81 15.95 14.17
N GLU A 55 -1.72 15.27 14.52
CA GLU A 55 -0.90 14.49 13.58
C GLU A 55 -1.67 13.26 13.05
N ILE A 56 -2.36 12.53 13.92
CA ILE A 56 -3.19 11.38 13.51
C ILE A 56 -4.31 11.83 12.56
N ALA A 57 -4.99 12.94 12.87
CA ALA A 57 -6.03 13.50 12.02
C ALA A 57 -5.46 13.90 10.65
N GLN A 58 -4.30 14.57 10.64
CA GLN A 58 -3.63 14.94 9.40
C GLN A 58 -3.22 13.72 8.58
N ILE A 59 -2.63 12.69 9.19
CA ILE A 59 -2.26 11.46 8.47
C ILE A 59 -3.49 10.79 7.88
N ARG A 60 -4.61 10.77 8.62
CA ARG A 60 -5.87 10.20 8.13
C ARG A 60 -6.36 10.97 6.91
N ASP A 61 -6.40 12.30 6.96
CA ASP A 61 -6.80 13.13 5.82
C ASP A 61 -5.83 12.93 4.64
N ASP A 62 -4.51 12.94 4.88
CA ASP A 62 -3.49 12.71 3.86
C ASP A 62 -3.59 11.30 3.24
N ILE A 63 -4.08 10.29 3.97
CA ILE A 63 -4.37 8.96 3.41
C ILE A 63 -5.70 9.01 2.65
N GLU A 64 -6.81 9.44 3.26
CA GLU A 64 -8.12 9.43 2.59
C GLU A 64 -8.15 10.28 1.30
N ASP A 65 -7.41 11.39 1.27
CA ASP A 65 -7.33 12.28 0.11
C ASP A 65 -6.27 11.84 -0.92
N SER A 66 -5.40 10.89 -0.59
CA SER A 66 -4.31 10.46 -1.48
C SER A 66 -4.67 9.20 -2.25
N ASP A 67 -4.66 9.29 -3.58
CA ASP A 67 -4.77 8.13 -4.48
C ASP A 67 -3.50 7.25 -4.47
N PHE A 68 -2.49 7.59 -3.67
CA PHE A 68 -1.17 6.97 -3.73
C PHE A 68 -1.18 5.47 -3.42
N PHE A 69 -1.79 5.03 -2.32
CA PHE A 69 -1.80 3.61 -1.97
C PHE A 69 -2.75 2.82 -2.87
N ASP A 70 -3.80 3.45 -3.39
CA ASP A 70 -4.69 2.84 -4.39
C ASP A 70 -3.94 2.61 -5.71
N GLU A 71 -3.11 3.55 -6.15
CA GLU A 71 -2.24 3.34 -7.31
C GLU A 71 -1.19 2.24 -7.06
N ILE A 72 -0.58 2.18 -5.87
CA ILE A 72 0.32 1.05 -5.51
C ILE A 72 -0.43 -0.28 -5.53
N LEU A 73 -1.63 -0.33 -4.96
CA LEU A 73 -2.44 -1.54 -4.93
C LEU A 73 -2.86 -1.96 -6.33
N LYS A 74 -3.24 -1.01 -7.18
CA LYS A 74 -3.55 -1.22 -8.59
C LYS A 74 -2.37 -1.78 -9.38
N VAL A 75 -1.15 -1.27 -9.17
CA VAL A 75 0.06 -1.87 -9.77
C VAL A 75 0.22 -3.34 -9.35
N ILE A 76 -0.03 -3.66 -8.09
CA ILE A 76 0.03 -5.05 -7.59
C ILE A 76 -1.07 -5.91 -8.22
N ILE A 77 -2.31 -5.38 -8.34
CA ILE A 77 -3.46 -6.06 -8.96
C ILE A 77 -3.21 -6.30 -10.46
N GLU A 78 -2.64 -5.33 -11.17
CA GLU A 78 -2.30 -5.47 -12.59
C GLU A 78 -1.26 -6.57 -12.79
N VAL A 79 -0.23 -6.63 -11.95
CA VAL A 79 0.77 -7.73 -11.98
C VAL A 79 0.14 -9.07 -11.60
N GLN A 80 -0.79 -9.10 -10.65
CA GLN A 80 -1.57 -10.30 -10.32
C GLN A 80 -2.34 -10.82 -11.53
N ALA A 81 -3.02 -9.93 -12.25
CA ALA A 81 -3.76 -10.26 -13.46
C ALA A 81 -2.84 -10.80 -14.56
N GLU A 82 -1.66 -10.19 -14.76
CA GLU A 82 -0.68 -10.71 -15.73
C GLU A 82 -0.16 -12.10 -15.35
N ILE A 83 0.07 -12.36 -14.06
CA ILE A 83 0.46 -13.69 -13.56
C ILE A 83 -0.68 -14.68 -13.77
N ASP A 84 -1.92 -14.29 -13.50
CA ASP A 84 -3.11 -15.13 -13.66
C ASP A 84 -3.35 -15.51 -15.12
N ASP A 85 -3.30 -14.53 -16.03
CA ASP A 85 -3.44 -14.71 -17.48
C ASP A 85 -2.34 -15.59 -18.07
N ALA A 86 -1.14 -15.54 -17.47
CA ALA A 86 -0.01 -16.38 -17.84
C ALA A 86 -0.07 -17.78 -17.20
N THR A 87 -0.99 -18.05 -16.28
CA THR A 87 -1.09 -19.33 -15.58
C THR A 87 -2.13 -20.24 -16.23
N ASP A 88 -1.75 -21.48 -16.55
CA ASP A 88 -2.66 -22.47 -17.15
C ASP A 88 -3.60 -23.13 -16.11
N GLU A 89 -4.55 -23.94 -16.59
CA GLU A 89 -5.51 -24.67 -15.74
C GLU A 89 -4.85 -25.63 -14.72
N ASP A 90 -3.61 -26.04 -14.99
CA ASP A 90 -2.81 -26.92 -14.13
C ASP A 90 -1.94 -26.13 -13.12
N GLY A 91 -2.02 -24.79 -13.13
CA GLY A 91 -1.26 -23.91 -12.25
C GLY A 91 0.20 -23.69 -12.68
N ASN A 92 0.53 -23.94 -13.94
CA ASN A 92 1.85 -23.68 -14.50
C ASN A 92 1.90 -22.28 -15.13
N LEU A 93 2.95 -21.53 -14.83
CA LEU A 93 3.15 -20.19 -15.37
C LEU A 93 3.89 -20.25 -16.71
N ASP A 94 3.31 -19.71 -17.79
CA ASP A 94 3.96 -19.50 -19.09
C ASP A 94 4.41 -18.05 -19.23
N ILE A 95 5.71 -17.83 -19.09
CA ILE A 95 6.34 -16.50 -19.23
C ILE A 95 6.80 -16.20 -20.67
N GLY A 96 6.25 -16.92 -21.64
CA GLY A 96 6.58 -16.78 -23.05
C GLY A 96 7.77 -17.64 -23.48
N GLY A 97 7.84 -17.88 -24.80
CA GLY A 97 8.85 -18.77 -25.38
C GLY A 97 8.51 -20.26 -25.28
N GLY A 98 7.29 -20.61 -24.87
CA GLY A 98 6.79 -21.99 -24.79
C GLY A 98 7.36 -22.78 -23.61
N VAL A 99 7.78 -22.09 -22.55
CA VAL A 99 8.32 -22.71 -21.33
C VAL A 99 7.33 -22.48 -20.19
N THR A 100 6.74 -23.55 -19.72
CA THR A 100 5.83 -23.57 -18.56
C THR A 100 6.59 -23.91 -17.29
N PHE A 101 6.33 -23.17 -16.21
CA PHE A 101 6.95 -23.37 -14.90
C PHE A 101 5.93 -23.98 -13.93
N PRO A 102 6.04 -25.28 -13.61
CA PRO A 102 5.21 -25.88 -12.58
C PRO A 102 5.61 -25.33 -11.21
N THR A 103 4.64 -24.84 -10.43
CA THR A 103 4.87 -24.27 -9.09
C THR A 103 5.97 -23.19 -9.09
N PRO A 104 5.79 -22.06 -9.79
CA PRO A 104 6.85 -21.08 -9.97
C PRO A 104 7.35 -20.56 -8.61
N ASN A 105 8.67 -20.52 -8.48
CA ASN A 105 9.38 -19.97 -7.34
C ASN A 105 10.40 -18.97 -7.88
N GLY A 106 10.38 -17.73 -7.40
CA GLY A 106 11.25 -16.70 -7.94
C GLY A 106 10.97 -15.31 -7.38
N GLY A 107 11.72 -14.34 -7.87
CA GLY A 107 11.43 -12.93 -7.69
C GLY A 107 10.79 -12.33 -8.94
N VAL A 108 9.87 -11.42 -8.73
CA VAL A 108 9.26 -10.58 -9.77
C VAL A 108 9.71 -9.15 -9.48
N SER A 109 10.36 -8.51 -10.46
CA SER A 109 10.71 -7.09 -10.41
C SER A 109 9.67 -6.34 -11.23
N ILE A 110 9.08 -5.33 -10.62
CA ILE A 110 7.99 -4.54 -11.19
C ILE A 110 8.51 -3.12 -11.31
N GLU A 111 8.54 -2.58 -12.53
CA GLU A 111 8.82 -1.19 -12.81
C GLU A 111 7.55 -0.57 -13.41
N PHE A 112 6.98 0.39 -12.70
CA PHE A 112 5.82 1.15 -13.14
C PHE A 112 6.21 2.61 -13.30
N ILE A 113 5.88 3.19 -14.46
CA ILE A 113 6.14 4.60 -14.76
C ILE A 113 4.87 5.38 -14.42
N CYS A 114 5.02 6.38 -13.55
CA CYS A 114 3.88 7.13 -13.03
C CYS A 114 3.21 7.96 -14.12
N ALA A 115 1.94 8.32 -13.93
CA ALA A 115 1.18 9.08 -14.93
C ALA A 115 1.81 10.47 -15.21
N GLY A 116 2.42 11.07 -14.19
CA GLY A 116 2.88 12.46 -14.23
C GLY A 116 1.72 13.43 -14.04
N TRP A 117 2.02 14.71 -13.81
CA TRP A 117 0.96 15.70 -13.56
C TRP A 117 0.05 15.86 -14.78
N ASP A 118 0.58 15.91 -16.00
CA ASP A 118 -0.17 16.18 -17.22
C ASP A 118 -0.85 14.93 -17.82
N ASP A 119 -1.80 14.35 -17.07
CA ASP A 119 -2.56 13.14 -17.45
C ASP A 119 -3.55 13.30 -18.65
N LEU A 120 -3.23 14.13 -19.64
CA LEU A 120 -4.14 14.47 -20.75
C LEU A 120 -3.55 14.35 -22.16
N SER A 121 -2.34 13.81 -22.30
CA SER A 121 -1.74 13.57 -23.62
C SER A 121 -1.46 12.08 -23.83
N PRO A 122 -1.75 11.49 -25.01
CA PRO A 122 -1.48 10.08 -25.33
C PRO A 122 0.01 9.78 -25.53
N THR A 123 0.88 10.50 -24.83
CA THR A 123 2.32 10.31 -24.82
C THR A 123 2.68 9.17 -23.90
N VAL A 124 3.55 8.29 -24.39
CA VAL A 124 4.16 7.21 -23.58
C VAL A 124 4.73 7.84 -22.30
N PRO A 125 4.38 7.33 -21.11
CA PRO A 125 4.92 7.81 -19.84
C PRO A 125 6.45 7.90 -19.87
N ASP A 126 7.00 9.02 -19.41
CA ASP A 126 8.43 9.31 -19.45
C ASP A 126 9.00 9.22 -18.02
N PRO A 127 9.80 8.19 -17.69
CA PRO A 127 10.26 7.98 -16.31
C PRO A 127 11.11 9.15 -15.80
N ALA A 128 11.82 9.86 -16.68
CA ALA A 128 12.63 11.01 -16.29
C ALA A 128 11.80 12.25 -15.94
N LYS A 129 10.51 12.27 -16.30
CA LYS A 129 9.59 13.38 -16.02
C LYS A 129 8.55 13.03 -14.96
N ASN A 130 8.09 11.77 -14.98
CA ASN A 130 6.97 11.31 -14.19
C ASN A 130 7.40 10.57 -12.93
N GLY A 131 8.65 10.09 -12.88
CA GLY A 131 9.12 9.21 -11.82
C GLY A 131 8.69 7.75 -12.02
N THR A 132 9.11 6.90 -11.09
CA THR A 132 8.89 5.45 -11.17
C THR A 132 8.58 4.83 -9.82
N VAL A 133 7.80 3.75 -9.85
CA VAL A 133 7.58 2.82 -8.75
C VAL A 133 8.33 1.52 -9.08
N ASN A 134 9.27 1.14 -8.23
CA ASN A 134 10.06 -0.08 -8.38
C ASN A 134 9.73 -1.03 -7.22
N LEU A 135 8.92 -2.06 -7.49
CA LEU A 135 8.53 -3.06 -6.50
C LEU A 135 9.22 -4.40 -6.77
N THR A 136 9.44 -5.12 -5.68
CA THR A 136 9.92 -6.50 -5.66
C THR A 136 8.86 -7.36 -4.98
N MET A 137 8.49 -8.42 -5.66
CA MET A 137 7.57 -9.44 -5.19
C MET A 137 8.26 -10.81 -5.26
N ARG A 138 7.80 -11.78 -4.46
CA ARG A 138 8.28 -13.17 -4.56
C ARG A 138 7.12 -14.11 -4.87
N LEU A 139 7.39 -15.06 -5.73
CA LEU A 139 6.55 -16.23 -5.93
C LEU A 139 7.09 -17.40 -5.12
N ALA A 140 6.22 -18.08 -4.41
CA ALA A 140 6.50 -19.31 -3.67
C ALA A 140 5.43 -20.35 -4.00
N GLY A 141 5.81 -21.36 -4.77
CA GLY A 141 4.91 -22.43 -5.19
C GLY A 141 3.66 -21.96 -5.94
N GLY A 142 3.79 -20.95 -6.81
CA GLY A 142 2.64 -20.39 -7.55
C GLY A 142 1.84 -19.32 -6.81
N THR A 143 2.15 -19.07 -5.53
CA THR A 143 1.48 -18.01 -4.75
C THR A 143 2.40 -16.82 -4.57
N ILE A 144 1.80 -15.64 -4.45
CA ILE A 144 2.49 -14.40 -4.13
C ILE A 144 2.78 -14.40 -2.63
N ALA A 145 4.05 -14.16 -2.28
CA ALA A 145 4.49 -14.06 -0.90
C ALA A 145 3.83 -12.86 -0.19
N PRO A 146 3.65 -12.92 1.14
CA PRO A 146 2.93 -11.87 1.87
C PRO A 146 3.55 -10.48 1.81
N LEU A 147 4.83 -10.36 1.44
CA LEU A 147 5.57 -9.10 1.47
C LEU A 147 5.99 -8.71 0.05
N ILE A 148 5.57 -7.51 -0.34
CA ILE A 148 6.00 -6.78 -1.52
C ILE A 148 6.74 -5.54 -1.03
N TRP A 149 7.90 -5.21 -1.60
CA TRP A 149 8.70 -4.07 -1.11
C TRP A 149 9.43 -3.40 -2.24
N GLY A 150 9.78 -2.14 -2.06
CA GLY A 150 10.38 -1.37 -3.14
C GLY A 150 10.77 0.03 -2.76
N ALA A 151 11.08 0.79 -3.80
CA ALA A 151 11.36 2.20 -3.73
C ALA A 151 10.59 2.92 -4.83
N ILE A 152 10.27 4.16 -4.56
CA ILE A 152 9.54 5.04 -5.45
C ILE A 152 10.40 6.27 -5.61
N ASP A 153 10.67 6.63 -6.86
CA ASP A 153 11.60 7.68 -7.26
C ASP A 153 10.80 8.80 -7.92
N ASP A 154 10.59 9.89 -7.16
CA ASP A 154 9.89 11.12 -7.55
C ASP A 154 8.63 10.87 -8.40
N CYS A 155 7.80 9.95 -7.94
CA CYS A 155 6.65 9.47 -8.66
C CYS A 155 5.50 10.46 -8.54
N ARG A 156 5.03 10.98 -9.68
CA ARG A 156 4.10 12.10 -9.76
C ARG A 156 2.73 11.65 -10.25
N PHE A 157 1.70 12.16 -9.59
CA PHE A 157 0.30 11.89 -9.95
C PHE A 157 -0.52 13.18 -9.82
N PRO A 158 -1.54 13.37 -10.67
CA PRO A 158 -2.55 14.38 -10.44
C PRO A 158 -3.60 13.80 -9.49
N VAL A 159 -3.92 14.52 -8.42
CA VAL A 159 -5.04 14.17 -7.54
C VAL A 159 -6.21 15.10 -7.83
N GLU A 160 -7.37 14.56 -8.15
CA GLU A 160 -8.59 15.32 -8.48
C GLU A 160 -9.64 15.22 -7.36
N ILE A 161 -9.61 16.15 -6.41
CA ILE A 161 -10.60 16.24 -5.33
C ILE A 161 -11.72 17.20 -5.74
N GLY A 162 -12.74 16.65 -6.40
CA GLY A 162 -13.87 17.43 -6.92
C GLY A 162 -13.44 18.42 -8.02
N PRO A 163 -13.61 19.75 -7.86
CA PRO A 163 -13.14 20.73 -8.83
C PRO A 163 -11.67 21.12 -8.65
N LEU A 164 -11.01 20.64 -7.59
CA LEU A 164 -9.62 20.94 -7.30
C LEU A 164 -8.72 19.87 -7.91
N ARG A 165 -7.57 20.32 -8.42
CA ARG A 165 -6.49 19.46 -8.90
C ARG A 165 -5.24 19.81 -8.12
N SER A 166 -4.66 18.81 -7.48
CA SER A 166 -3.39 18.93 -6.77
C SER A 166 -2.29 18.20 -7.52
N GLU A 167 -1.07 18.73 -7.41
CA GLU A 167 0.13 18.12 -7.97
C GLU A 167 0.88 17.40 -6.85
N ASP A 168 0.65 16.08 -6.79
CA ASP A 168 1.24 15.25 -5.76
C ASP A 168 2.45 14.49 -6.28
N SER A 169 3.39 14.24 -5.38
CA SER A 169 4.52 13.36 -5.62
C SER A 169 4.85 12.50 -4.42
N TYR A 170 5.49 11.36 -4.68
CA TYR A 170 6.06 10.53 -3.64
C TYR A 170 7.48 10.10 -4.00
N ASP A 171 8.38 10.24 -3.03
CA ASP A 171 9.76 9.72 -3.10
C ASP A 171 10.08 8.99 -1.79
N GLY A 172 10.43 7.72 -1.87
CA GLY A 172 10.82 6.97 -0.69
C GLY A 172 10.75 5.46 -0.84
N LYS A 173 10.73 4.79 0.30
CA LYS A 173 10.61 3.33 0.41
C LYS A 173 9.18 2.96 0.74
N ILE A 174 8.76 1.80 0.25
CA ILE A 174 7.46 1.22 0.56
C ILE A 174 7.58 -0.28 0.77
N ALA A 175 6.81 -0.79 1.72
CA ALA A 175 6.52 -2.20 1.84
C ALA A 175 5.01 -2.40 2.04
N VAL A 176 4.47 -3.40 1.36
CA VAL A 176 3.07 -3.80 1.40
C VAL A 176 3.02 -5.23 1.91
N HIS A 177 2.35 -5.43 3.05
CA HIS A 177 2.17 -6.72 3.67
C HIS A 177 0.71 -7.18 3.55
N LEU A 178 0.50 -8.23 2.75
CA LEU A 178 -0.80 -8.82 2.41
C LEU A 178 -1.36 -9.75 3.51
N GLY A 179 -0.63 -9.91 4.62
CA GLY A 179 -1.02 -10.77 5.73
C GLY A 179 -0.64 -12.24 5.55
N THR A 180 -0.90 -12.80 4.37
CA THR A 180 -0.67 -14.21 4.03
C THR A 180 -0.17 -14.36 2.59
N PHE A 181 0.17 -15.59 2.20
CA PHE A 181 0.36 -15.94 0.79
C PHE A 181 -0.98 -15.80 0.07
N VAL A 182 -0.97 -15.15 -1.10
CA VAL A 182 -2.17 -14.89 -1.91
C VAL A 182 -2.05 -15.57 -3.27
N SER A 183 -3.16 -16.04 -3.83
CA SER A 183 -3.18 -16.50 -5.23
C SER A 183 -3.18 -15.30 -6.20
N SER A 184 -2.81 -15.53 -7.46
CA SER A 184 -2.91 -14.53 -8.53
C SER A 184 -4.35 -14.05 -8.73
N SER A 185 -5.31 -14.97 -8.60
CA SER A 185 -6.75 -14.71 -8.75
C SER A 185 -7.44 -14.13 -7.51
N GLN A 186 -6.72 -13.95 -6.38
CA GLN A 186 -7.33 -13.52 -5.13
C GLN A 186 -7.59 -12.01 -5.15
N ASN A 187 -8.83 -11.61 -4.83
CA ASN A 187 -9.18 -10.21 -4.68
C ASN A 187 -8.49 -9.61 -3.45
N LEU A 188 -7.54 -8.69 -3.67
CA LEU A 188 -6.77 -8.06 -2.60
C LEU A 188 -7.61 -7.13 -1.74
N HIS A 189 -8.71 -6.58 -2.25
CA HIS A 189 -9.60 -5.71 -1.47
C HIS A 189 -10.31 -6.47 -0.33
N GLU A 190 -10.37 -7.81 -0.39
CA GLU A 190 -10.91 -8.65 0.68
C GLU A 190 -9.93 -8.89 1.83
N LEU A 191 -8.70 -8.36 1.73
CA LEU A 191 -7.64 -8.56 2.71
C LEU A 191 -7.38 -7.29 3.52
N PRO A 192 -7.05 -7.43 4.82
CA PRO A 192 -6.40 -6.34 5.55
C PRO A 192 -4.97 -6.16 5.04
N ILE A 193 -4.70 -5.04 4.38
CA ILE A 193 -3.38 -4.74 3.79
C ILE A 193 -2.65 -3.76 4.68
N THR A 194 -1.41 -4.08 5.06
CA THR A 194 -0.56 -3.17 5.83
C THR A 194 0.47 -2.49 4.93
N PHE A 195 0.44 -1.17 4.88
CA PHE A 195 1.40 -0.32 4.20
C PHE A 195 2.43 0.21 5.20
N ILE A 196 3.69 0.21 4.79
CA ILE A 196 4.82 0.68 5.58
C ILE A 196 5.63 1.59 4.66
N SER A 197 5.55 2.90 4.89
CA SER A 197 6.19 3.92 4.07
C SER A 197 7.20 4.75 4.87
N ASP A 198 8.31 5.08 4.21
CA ASP A 198 9.33 6.00 4.72
C ASP A 198 9.85 6.82 3.53
N GLY A 199 9.50 8.09 3.49
CA GLY A 199 9.70 8.92 2.32
C GLY A 199 9.23 10.36 2.52
N THR A 200 8.94 11.00 1.41
CA THR A 200 8.43 12.36 1.31
C THR A 200 7.24 12.36 0.37
N ILE A 201 6.12 12.92 0.83
CA ILE A 201 5.00 13.29 -0.04
C ILE A 201 5.18 14.77 -0.40
N GLY A 202 5.17 15.07 -1.70
CA GLY A 202 4.99 16.41 -2.23
C GLY A 202 3.50 16.68 -2.44
N ILE A 203 2.96 17.78 -1.92
CA ILE A 203 1.58 18.23 -2.16
C ILE A 203 1.63 19.72 -2.52
N ASP A 204 1.23 20.08 -3.74
CA ASP A 204 1.26 21.47 -4.24
C ASP A 204 2.61 22.18 -3.99
N GLY A 205 3.72 21.45 -4.17
CA GLY A 205 5.08 21.93 -3.96
C GLY A 205 5.53 22.05 -2.49
N ARG A 206 4.72 21.61 -1.53
CA ARG A 206 5.14 21.39 -0.14
C ARG A 206 5.64 19.97 0.03
N GLU A 207 6.75 19.81 0.73
CA GLU A 207 7.28 18.49 1.09
C GLU A 207 6.93 18.14 2.54
N ILE A 208 6.36 16.95 2.72
CA ILE A 208 6.01 16.38 4.02
C ILE A 208 6.76 15.06 4.14
N ARG A 209 7.67 14.97 5.12
CA ARG A 209 8.32 13.70 5.42
C ARG A 209 7.31 12.76 6.06
N ILE A 210 7.13 11.59 5.48
CA ILE A 210 6.31 10.53 6.06
C ILE A 210 7.19 9.40 6.57
N LYS A 211 6.87 8.92 7.77
CA LYS A 211 7.34 7.62 8.26
C LYS A 211 6.15 6.97 8.93
N GLN A 212 5.27 6.42 8.10
CA GLN A 212 3.96 5.97 8.56
C GLN A 212 3.77 4.50 8.24
N SER A 213 3.18 3.78 9.19
CA SER A 213 2.64 2.45 8.96
C SER A 213 1.15 2.49 9.22
N PHE A 214 0.37 2.01 8.26
CA PHE A 214 -1.07 1.98 8.36
C PHE A 214 -1.61 0.69 7.74
N ARG A 215 -2.78 0.27 8.20
CA ARG A 215 -3.47 -0.91 7.69
C ARG A 215 -4.84 -0.49 7.22
N VAL A 216 -5.17 -0.88 5.99
CA VAL A 216 -6.47 -0.60 5.37
C VAL A 216 -7.29 -1.87 5.26
N THR A 217 -8.60 -1.71 5.35
CA THR A 217 -9.60 -2.72 4.99
C THR A 217 -10.60 -2.07 4.06
N PHE A 218 -11.06 -2.81 3.06
CA PHE A 218 -12.01 -2.32 2.07
C PHE A 218 -13.36 -3.00 2.23
N LYS A 219 -14.41 -2.29 1.86
CA LYS A 219 -15.75 -2.83 1.60
C LYS A 219 -15.95 -2.86 0.10
N ILE A 220 -16.57 -3.93 -0.39
CA ILE A 220 -16.94 -4.04 -1.79
C ILE A 220 -18.44 -3.74 -1.90
N ASP A 221 -18.80 -2.76 -2.71
CA ASP A 221 -20.20 -2.39 -2.95
C ASP A 221 -20.92 -3.42 -3.86
N ASP A 222 -22.23 -3.24 -4.03
CA ASP A 222 -23.06 -4.12 -4.89
C ASP A 222 -22.65 -4.05 -6.38
N GLU A 223 -21.89 -3.03 -6.79
CA GLU A 223 -21.38 -2.82 -8.15
C GLU A 223 -19.97 -3.42 -8.35
N GLY A 224 -19.34 -3.91 -7.27
CA GLY A 224 -18.00 -4.49 -7.27
C GLY A 224 -16.88 -3.47 -7.07
N ASN A 225 -17.18 -2.22 -6.75
CA ASN A 225 -16.18 -1.20 -6.43
C ASN A 225 -15.71 -1.38 -4.98
N ALA A 226 -14.41 -1.24 -4.76
CA ALA A 226 -13.82 -1.26 -3.43
C ALA A 226 -13.73 0.17 -2.89
N ASP A 227 -14.28 0.38 -1.71
CA ASP A 227 -14.15 1.63 -0.95
C ASP A 227 -13.42 1.34 0.36
N LEU A 228 -12.68 2.32 0.88
CA LEU A 228 -12.07 2.24 2.20
C LEU A 228 -13.18 2.05 3.27
N ASP A 229 -13.05 0.99 4.07
CA ASP A 229 -13.97 0.66 5.17
C ASP A 229 -13.32 0.87 6.53
N GLY A 230 -12.02 0.63 6.63
CA GLY A 230 -11.28 0.82 7.86
C GLY A 230 -9.84 1.23 7.62
N LEU A 231 -9.35 2.11 8.48
CA LEU A 231 -7.97 2.60 8.53
C LEU A 231 -7.45 2.47 9.95
N ALA A 232 -6.35 1.73 10.11
CA ALA A 232 -5.65 1.59 11.37
C ALA A 232 -4.25 2.22 11.23
N ILE A 233 -3.98 3.27 11.98
CA ILE A 233 -2.71 4.01 11.96
C ILE A 233 -1.86 3.54 13.14
N LEU A 234 -0.65 3.06 12.88
CA LEU A 234 0.32 2.77 13.93
C LEU A 234 0.98 4.07 14.38
N VAL A 235 0.86 4.38 15.67
CA VAL A 235 1.48 5.55 16.28
C VAL A 235 2.68 5.11 17.10
N GLU A 236 3.87 5.43 16.62
CA GLU A 236 5.15 5.17 17.29
C GLU A 236 5.53 6.36 18.17
N LEU A 237 5.44 6.22 19.50
CA LEU A 237 5.85 7.28 20.44
C LEU A 237 7.37 7.33 20.63
N ASP A 238 7.99 6.15 20.60
CA ASP A 238 9.43 5.93 20.60
C ASP A 238 9.72 4.50 20.11
N GLU A 239 10.99 4.08 20.13
CA GLU A 239 11.44 2.76 19.66
C GLU A 239 10.78 1.56 20.39
N THR A 240 10.14 1.78 21.54
CA THR A 240 9.61 0.72 22.40
C THR A 240 8.13 0.85 22.71
N ARG A 241 7.54 2.02 22.44
CA ARG A 241 6.16 2.36 22.80
C ARG A 241 5.36 2.73 21.57
N SER A 242 4.31 1.95 21.31
CA SER A 242 3.36 2.19 20.23
C SER A 242 1.92 1.92 20.67
N PHE A 243 0.98 2.56 19.98
CA PHE A 243 -0.43 2.24 20.02
C PHE A 243 -1.00 2.32 18.60
N VAL A 244 -2.22 1.80 18.40
CA VAL A 244 -2.92 1.86 17.12
C VAL A 244 -4.14 2.75 17.26
N TYR A 245 -4.28 3.73 16.37
CA TYR A 245 -5.52 4.48 16.22
C TYR A 245 -6.36 3.85 15.11
N LEU A 246 -7.66 3.67 15.36
CA LEU A 246 -8.61 2.98 14.49
C LEU A 246 -9.64 3.98 13.99
N PHE A 247 -9.89 3.95 12.69
CA PHE A 247 -11.02 4.55 12.00
C PHE A 247 -11.79 3.40 11.33
N GLU A 248 -13.01 3.12 11.79
CA GLU A 248 -13.85 2.02 11.30
C GLU A 248 -15.21 2.57 10.85
N GLY A 249 -15.54 2.39 9.58
CA GLY A 249 -16.72 2.97 8.95
C GLY A 249 -16.78 4.50 9.09
N ASP A 250 -17.97 5.06 8.90
CA ASP A 250 -18.13 6.53 8.78
C ASP A 250 -17.98 7.30 10.10
N LEU A 251 -18.06 6.64 11.25
CA LEU A 251 -18.22 7.33 12.56
C LEU A 251 -17.53 6.64 13.75
N THR A 252 -16.99 5.43 13.58
CA THR A 252 -16.37 4.72 14.71
C THR A 252 -14.89 5.01 14.71
N GLN A 253 -14.41 5.60 15.80
CA GLN A 253 -13.01 5.83 16.04
C GLN A 253 -12.60 5.15 17.34
N GLY A 254 -11.34 4.74 17.43
CA GLY A 254 -10.87 3.99 18.58
C GLY A 254 -9.37 3.98 18.75
N ILE A 255 -8.95 3.53 19.93
CA ILE A 255 -7.55 3.34 20.28
C ILE A 255 -7.38 1.91 20.75
N ARG A 256 -6.41 1.21 20.18
CA ARG A 256 -5.91 -0.06 20.71
C ARG A 256 -4.52 0.17 21.29
N ASP A 257 -4.39 -0.05 22.59
CA ASP A 257 -3.16 0.16 23.34
C ASP A 257 -2.80 -1.08 24.19
N ALA A 258 -1.78 -1.00 25.03
CA ALA A 258 -1.35 -2.12 25.88
C ALA A 258 -2.37 -2.57 26.94
N SER A 259 -3.38 -1.75 27.23
CA SER A 259 -4.42 -1.99 28.23
C SER A 259 -5.74 -2.48 27.63
N GLY A 260 -5.96 -2.28 26.33
CA GLY A 260 -7.12 -2.79 25.61
C GLY A 260 -7.51 -1.93 24.41
N THR A 261 -8.76 -2.07 23.99
CA THR A 261 -9.37 -1.25 22.93
C THR A 261 -10.40 -0.32 23.55
N PHE A 262 -10.44 0.92 23.09
CA PHE A 262 -11.31 1.98 23.58
C PHE A 262 -11.98 2.69 22.40
N ALA A 263 -13.26 3.03 22.51
CA ALA A 263 -13.92 3.89 21.55
C ALA A 263 -13.55 5.34 21.86
N CYS A 264 -12.93 6.04 20.92
CA CYS A 264 -12.42 7.40 21.09
C CYS A 264 -12.90 8.27 19.95
N ASN A 265 -13.08 9.56 20.20
CA ASN A 265 -13.36 10.55 19.16
C ASN A 265 -12.26 11.61 19.20
N LEU A 266 -11.53 11.79 18.09
CA LEU A 266 -10.45 12.77 17.97
C LEU A 266 -10.95 14.21 18.09
N GLU A 267 -12.11 14.52 17.50
CA GLU A 267 -12.69 15.87 17.51
C GLU A 267 -13.13 16.28 18.92
N GLU A 268 -13.79 15.37 19.64
CA GLU A 268 -14.25 15.59 21.01
C GLU A 268 -13.14 15.40 22.05
N ARG A 269 -12.00 14.81 21.65
CA ARG A 269 -10.87 14.42 22.51
C ARG A 269 -11.31 13.59 23.71
N GLN A 270 -12.26 12.68 23.49
CA GLN A 270 -12.86 11.85 24.54
C GLN A 270 -12.78 10.38 24.17
N CYS A 271 -12.49 9.53 25.16
CA CYS A 271 -12.57 8.09 25.05
C CYS A 271 -13.64 7.56 26.00
N THR A 272 -14.53 6.73 25.49
CA THR A 272 -15.49 5.96 26.27
C THR A 272 -15.01 4.52 26.35
N GLY A 273 -14.96 3.98 27.58
CA GLY A 273 -14.59 2.58 27.78
C GLY A 273 -15.68 1.67 27.24
N PHE A 274 -15.45 1.09 26.06
CA PHE A 274 -16.20 -0.07 25.56
C PHE A 274 -15.20 -1.11 25.06
N SER A 275 -15.32 -2.32 25.58
CA SER A 275 -14.70 -3.49 24.97
C SER A 275 -15.56 -3.94 23.80
N TRP A 276 -15.00 -3.98 22.61
CA TRP A 276 -15.57 -4.68 21.46
C TRP A 276 -15.45 -6.19 21.63
#